data_AF-A0A431UNW5-F1
#
_entry.id   AF-A0A431UNW5-F1
#
_cell.length_a   1.000
_cell.length_b   1.000
_cell.length_c   1.000
_cell.angle_alpha   90.00
_cell.angle_beta   90.00
_cell.angle_gamma   90.00
#
_symmetry.space_group_name_H-M   'P 1'
#
loop_
_entity.id
_entity.type
_entity.pdbx_description
1 polymer ?
#
loop_
_entity_poly.entity_id
_entity_poly.type
_entity_poly.pdbx_seq_one_letter_code
_entity_poly.pdbx_strand_id
1 'polypeptide(L)'
;MQTKLTENHCRELLKALYSTERLAHLFRRTSYYSEEPARAFLDALWITVETGSPPSFTTKKTLRKYLNSNSVPREDECTEADHLGQQFILSLHLLLSFIRKRDTGDLEYILSNVEGDHIFNLAIEELTKSSGTSTTLVTRELSEKANSLPISVNFRNQLEIDERKSNSISLDHASIESSKAGSIDEISWTA
;
A
#
# COMPACT_ATOMS: atom_id res chain seq x y z
N MET A 1 18.83 10.95 -20.49
CA MET A 1 17.72 10.03 -20.81
C MET A 1 17.34 9.28 -19.55
N GLN A 2 16.07 9.29 -19.13
CA GLN A 2 15.62 8.39 -18.06
C GLN A 2 15.48 6.99 -18.65
N THR A 3 16.27 6.05 -18.17
CA THR A 3 16.20 4.65 -18.59
C THR A 3 14.84 4.07 -18.20
N LYS A 4 14.26 3.30 -19.13
CA LYS A 4 13.06 2.50 -18.88
C LYS A 4 13.33 1.52 -17.74
N LEU A 5 12.28 1.20 -16.99
CA LEU A 5 12.26 0.11 -16.05
C LEU A 5 12.45 -1.22 -16.79
N THR A 6 13.09 -2.16 -16.11
CA THR A 6 13.16 -3.55 -16.55
C THR A 6 11.80 -4.21 -16.28
N GLU A 7 11.54 -5.34 -16.91
CA GLU A 7 10.33 -6.10 -16.63
C GLU A 7 10.22 -6.50 -15.16
N ASN A 8 11.33 -6.91 -14.53
CA ASN A 8 11.37 -7.23 -13.10
C ASN A 8 10.92 -6.04 -12.24
N HIS A 9 11.42 -4.84 -12.53
CA HIS A 9 10.99 -3.61 -11.85
C HIS A 9 9.50 -3.33 -12.05
N CYS A 10 8.95 -3.58 -13.24
CA CYS A 10 7.53 -3.40 -13.50
C CYS A 10 6.67 -4.42 -12.72
N ARG A 11 7.13 -5.67 -12.58
CA ARG A 11 6.43 -6.72 -11.81
C ARG A 11 6.43 -6.42 -10.31
N GLU A 12 7.56 -5.98 -9.76
CA GLU A 12 7.62 -5.53 -8.36
C GLU A 12 6.74 -4.30 -8.12
N LEU A 13 6.76 -3.33 -9.05
CA LEU A 13 5.89 -2.16 -8.98
C LEU A 13 4.41 -2.56 -9.02
N LEU A 14 4.04 -3.51 -9.87
CA LEU A 14 2.68 -4.02 -9.98
C LEU A 14 2.19 -4.62 -8.65
N LYS A 15 3.01 -5.42 -7.96
CA LYS A 15 2.68 -5.95 -6.62
C LYS A 15 2.46 -4.82 -5.61
N ALA A 16 3.40 -3.88 -5.54
CA ALA A 16 3.31 -2.74 -4.64
C ALA A 16 2.08 -1.86 -4.92
N LEU A 17 1.66 -1.73 -6.19
CA LEU A 17 0.45 -1.00 -6.55
C LEU A 17 -0.81 -1.68 -6.05
N TYR A 18 -0.93 -3.02 -6.11
CA TYR A 18 -2.09 -3.71 -5.53
C TYR A 18 -2.27 -3.40 -4.04
N SER A 19 -1.17 -3.46 -3.29
CA SER A 19 -1.14 -3.10 -1.86
C SER A 19 -1.49 -1.63 -1.63
N THR A 20 -0.88 -0.74 -2.41
CA THR A 20 -1.09 0.71 -2.27
C THR A 20 -2.53 1.11 -2.61
N GLU A 21 -3.19 0.45 -3.57
CA GLU A 21 -4.60 0.69 -3.89
C GLU A 21 -5.54 0.30 -2.74
N ARG A 22 -5.28 -0.82 -2.06
CA ARG A 22 -6.04 -1.19 -0.85
C ARG A 22 -5.86 -0.17 0.26
N LEU A 23 -4.62 0.26 0.50
CA LEU A 23 -4.32 1.34 1.45
C LEU A 23 -5.00 2.66 1.04
N ALA A 24 -5.08 2.98 -0.25
CA ALA A 24 -5.77 4.15 -0.75
C ALA A 24 -7.27 4.10 -0.44
N HIS A 25 -7.90 2.93 -0.60
CA HIS A 25 -9.31 2.73 -0.30
C HIS A 25 -9.61 3.00 1.18
N LEU A 26 -8.75 2.52 2.07
CA LEU A 26 -8.84 2.78 3.51
C LEU A 26 -8.61 4.27 3.82
N PHE A 27 -7.59 4.88 3.19
CA PHE A 27 -7.22 6.27 3.44
C PHE A 27 -8.26 7.30 2.96
N ARG A 28 -9.04 7.00 1.92
CA ARG A 28 -10.14 7.84 1.42
C ARG A 28 -11.14 8.25 2.50
N ARG A 29 -11.17 7.54 3.63
CA ARG A 29 -12.04 7.81 4.78
C ARG A 29 -11.50 8.90 5.71
N THR A 30 -10.28 9.39 5.49
CA THR A 30 -9.61 10.38 6.35
C THR A 30 -9.78 11.81 5.83
N SER A 31 -9.61 12.80 6.71
CA SER A 31 -9.70 14.24 6.41
C SER A 31 -8.52 14.80 5.63
N TYR A 32 -7.40 14.07 5.55
CA TYR A 32 -6.15 14.52 4.94
C TYR A 32 -5.97 14.03 3.50
N TYR A 33 -6.86 13.14 3.02
CA TYR A 33 -6.79 12.63 1.66
C TYR A 33 -7.07 13.74 0.64
N SER A 34 -6.03 14.12 -0.11
CA SER A 34 -6.22 14.83 -1.37
C SER A 34 -6.26 13.81 -2.50
N GLU A 35 -7.46 13.60 -3.06
CA GLU A 35 -7.68 12.61 -4.11
C GLU A 35 -6.83 12.88 -5.35
N GLU A 36 -6.79 14.14 -5.82
CA GLU A 36 -6.18 14.45 -7.12
C GLU A 36 -4.67 14.12 -7.20
N PRO A 37 -3.78 14.58 -6.29
CA PRO A 37 -2.35 14.34 -6.44
C PRO A 37 -1.96 12.87 -6.28
N ALA A 38 -2.62 12.15 -5.36
CA ALA A 38 -2.36 10.75 -5.09
C ALA A 38 -2.87 9.86 -6.23
N ARG A 39 -4.13 10.05 -6.64
CA ARG A 39 -4.75 9.28 -7.73
C ARG A 39 -4.01 9.47 -9.05
N ALA A 40 -3.71 10.71 -9.44
CA ALA A 40 -2.98 11.00 -10.67
C ALA A 40 -1.58 10.38 -10.69
N PHE A 41 -0.93 10.24 -9.53
CA PHE A 41 0.36 9.55 -9.45
C PHE A 41 0.23 8.05 -9.57
N LEU A 42 -0.72 7.44 -8.86
CA LEU A 42 -0.98 6.00 -8.97
C LEU A 42 -1.39 5.60 -10.40
N ASP A 43 -2.24 6.39 -11.07
CA ASP A 43 -2.62 6.16 -12.47
C ASP A 43 -1.40 6.24 -13.40
N ALA A 44 -0.49 7.19 -13.16
CA ALA A 44 0.75 7.25 -13.91
C ALA A 44 1.67 6.06 -13.63
N LEU A 45 1.62 5.46 -12.44
CA LEU A 45 2.37 4.25 -12.11
C LEU A 45 1.78 3.00 -12.78
N TRP A 46 0.46 2.90 -12.93
CA TRP A 46 -0.17 1.85 -13.75
C TRP A 46 0.33 1.91 -15.20
N ILE A 47 0.40 3.11 -15.79
CA ILE A 47 1.00 3.31 -17.12
C ILE A 47 2.51 3.01 -17.11
N THR A 48 3.19 3.25 -15.99
CA THR A 48 4.62 2.93 -15.84
C THR A 48 4.85 1.43 -15.87
N VAL A 49 3.97 0.62 -15.25
CA VAL A 49 4.03 -0.84 -15.32
C VAL A 49 3.91 -1.30 -16.77
N GLU A 50 2.95 -0.76 -17.51
CA GLU A 50 2.71 -1.10 -18.92
C GLU A 50 3.90 -0.73 -19.83
N THR A 51 4.38 0.51 -19.71
CA THR A 51 5.30 1.09 -20.70
C THR A 51 6.77 1.01 -20.29
N GLY A 52 7.04 0.66 -19.03
CA GLY A 52 8.33 0.79 -18.36
C GLY A 52 8.80 2.24 -18.20
N SER A 53 8.02 3.23 -18.62
CA SER A 53 8.43 4.63 -18.67
C SER A 53 8.03 5.34 -17.38
N PRO A 54 8.95 5.99 -16.66
CA PRO A 54 8.63 6.60 -15.38
C PRO A 54 7.62 7.75 -15.53
N PRO A 55 6.85 8.07 -14.47
CA PRO A 55 5.89 9.18 -14.50
C PRO A 55 6.54 10.52 -14.86
N SER A 56 5.74 11.42 -15.43
CA SER A 56 6.18 12.76 -15.81
C SER A 56 6.78 13.54 -14.64
N PHE A 57 7.64 14.51 -14.95
CA PHE A 57 8.18 15.41 -13.91
C PHE A 57 7.07 16.17 -13.18
N THR A 58 6.05 16.64 -13.91
CA THR A 58 4.91 17.37 -13.36
C THR A 58 4.15 16.53 -12.34
N THR A 59 3.79 15.29 -12.69
CA THR A 59 3.11 14.36 -11.78
C THR A 59 3.90 14.14 -10.49
N LYS A 60 5.21 13.84 -10.61
CA LYS A 60 6.10 13.66 -9.45
C LYS A 60 6.21 14.93 -8.60
N LYS A 61 6.27 16.11 -9.22
CA LYS A 61 6.37 17.40 -8.54
C LYS A 61 5.09 17.73 -7.78
N THR A 62 3.93 17.50 -8.38
CA THR A 62 2.62 17.73 -7.76
C THR A 62 2.43 16.84 -6.55
N LEU A 63 2.73 15.53 -6.67
CA LEU A 63 2.68 14.63 -5.52
C LEU A 63 3.63 15.07 -4.41
N ARG A 64 4.89 15.39 -4.72
CA ARG A 64 5.84 15.88 -3.69
C ARG A 64 5.35 17.13 -2.98
N LYS A 65 4.70 18.06 -3.68
CA LYS A 65 4.14 19.25 -3.02
C LYS A 65 3.04 18.87 -2.04
N TYR A 66 2.15 17.97 -2.43
CA TYR A 66 1.10 17.46 -1.56
C TYR A 66 1.67 16.75 -0.33
N LEU A 67 2.62 15.83 -0.50
CA LEU A 67 3.24 15.10 0.62
C LEU A 67 4.00 15.99 1.61
N ASN A 68 4.47 17.16 1.17
CA ASN A 68 5.15 18.15 2.04
C ASN A 68 4.25 19.32 2.43
N SER A 69 2.93 19.21 2.21
CA SER A 69 1.98 20.26 2.55
C SER A 69 1.47 20.10 3.99
N ASN A 70 0.95 21.17 4.57
CA ASN A 70 0.30 21.14 5.88
C ASN A 70 -1.01 20.32 5.89
N SER A 71 -1.45 19.82 4.74
CA SER A 71 -2.60 18.92 4.64
C SER A 71 -2.24 17.48 5.03
N VAL A 72 -0.96 17.13 5.10
CA VAL A 72 -0.50 15.82 5.58
C VAL A 72 0.02 16.01 7.01
N PRO A 73 -0.64 15.41 8.03
CA PRO A 73 -0.24 15.57 9.41
C PRO A 73 1.12 14.94 9.66
N ARG A 74 1.88 15.52 10.60
CA ARG A 74 3.15 14.93 11.02
C ARG A 74 2.92 13.69 11.87
N GLU A 75 3.97 12.89 12.04
CA GLU A 75 3.86 11.63 12.77
C GLU A 75 3.35 11.81 14.21
N ASP A 76 3.82 12.87 14.85
CA ASP A 76 3.49 13.29 16.21
C ASP A 76 2.13 13.99 16.38
N GLU A 77 1.45 14.29 15.27
CA GLU A 77 0.15 14.98 15.25
C GLU A 77 -1.02 14.01 14.97
N CYS A 78 -0.73 12.74 14.76
CA CYS A 78 -1.70 11.75 14.30
C CYS A 78 -2.46 11.04 15.42
N THR A 79 -3.76 10.93 15.22
CA THR A 79 -4.66 10.01 15.93
C THR A 79 -4.64 8.61 15.30
N GLU A 80 -5.34 7.64 15.90
CA GLU A 80 -5.43 6.27 15.39
C GLU A 80 -6.01 6.18 13.96
N ALA A 81 -7.02 7.01 13.65
CA ALA A 81 -7.56 7.14 12.29
C ALA A 81 -6.53 7.74 11.30
N ASP A 82 -5.55 8.47 11.81
CA ASP A 82 -4.53 9.14 11.02
C ASP A 82 -3.34 8.22 10.74
N HIS A 83 -3.14 7.17 11.55
CA HIS A 83 -2.13 6.13 11.29
C HIS A 83 -2.42 5.36 9.99
N LEU A 84 -3.69 5.08 9.67
CA LEU A 84 -4.09 4.55 8.36
C LEU A 84 -3.61 5.42 7.21
N GLY A 85 -3.77 6.73 7.38
CA GLY A 85 -3.33 7.69 6.39
C GLY A 85 -1.83 7.82 6.28
N GLN A 86 -1.10 7.72 7.39
CA GLN A 86 0.34 7.69 7.37
C GLN A 86 0.89 6.49 6.58
N GLN A 87 0.28 5.30 6.70
CA GLN A 87 0.73 4.12 5.95
C GLN A 87 0.58 4.33 4.44
N PHE A 88 -0.54 4.92 3.99
CA PHE A 88 -0.71 5.27 2.58
C PHE A 88 0.26 6.38 2.12
N ILE A 89 0.44 7.43 2.92
CA ILE A 89 1.39 8.52 2.64
C ILE A 89 2.83 7.98 2.54
N LEU A 90 3.23 7.07 3.44
CA LEU A 90 4.51 6.39 3.42
C LEU A 90 4.67 5.56 2.14
N SER A 91 3.62 4.83 1.72
CA SER A 91 3.62 4.12 0.44
C SER A 91 3.90 5.04 -0.74
N LEU A 92 3.29 6.23 -0.77
CA LEU A 92 3.54 7.22 -1.82
C LEU A 92 4.99 7.73 -1.81
N HIS A 93 5.59 7.91 -0.63
CA HIS A 93 7.02 8.26 -0.50
C HIS A 93 7.94 7.14 -1.02
N LEU A 94 7.65 5.89 -0.67
CA LEU A 94 8.40 4.72 -1.11
C LEU A 94 8.31 4.53 -2.63
N LEU A 95 7.12 4.66 -3.21
CA LEU A 95 6.93 4.64 -4.66
C LEU A 95 7.71 5.76 -5.38
N LEU A 96 7.71 6.99 -4.83
CA LEU A 96 8.54 8.09 -5.35
C LEU A 96 10.04 7.78 -5.25
N SER A 97 10.48 7.17 -4.15
CA SER A 97 11.86 6.74 -3.93
C SER A 97 12.27 5.68 -4.96
N PHE A 98 11.45 4.64 -5.15
CA PHE A 98 11.65 3.62 -6.17
C PHE A 98 11.79 4.21 -7.57
N ILE A 99 10.90 5.13 -7.97
CA ILE A 99 10.99 5.75 -9.31
C ILE A 99 12.33 6.49 -9.52
N ARG A 100 12.97 6.96 -8.45
CA ARG A 100 14.27 7.62 -8.50
C ARG A 100 15.44 6.64 -8.42
N LYS A 101 15.42 5.72 -7.46
CA LYS A 101 16.54 4.86 -7.07
C LYS A 101 16.52 3.49 -7.73
N ARG A 102 15.35 3.06 -8.19
CA ARG A 102 15.08 1.71 -8.73
C ARG A 102 15.34 0.59 -7.71
N ASP A 103 15.19 0.90 -6.43
CA ASP A 103 15.38 -0.05 -5.34
C ASP A 103 14.07 -0.81 -5.08
N THR A 104 14.06 -2.11 -5.36
CA THR A 104 12.88 -2.96 -5.12
C THR A 104 12.62 -3.19 -3.64
N GLY A 105 13.60 -2.94 -2.76
CA GLY A 105 13.39 -3.00 -1.31
C GLY A 105 12.36 -1.97 -0.82
N ASP A 106 12.30 -0.79 -1.45
CA ASP A 106 11.26 0.22 -1.17
C ASP A 106 9.86 -0.33 -1.50
N LEU A 107 9.74 -1.19 -2.52
CA LEU A 107 8.47 -1.78 -2.94
C LEU A 107 8.05 -2.96 -2.08
N GLU A 108 9.00 -3.82 -1.71
CA GLU A 108 8.78 -4.94 -0.78
C GLU A 108 8.31 -4.44 0.58
N TYR A 109 8.91 -3.35 1.08
CA TYR A 109 8.55 -2.74 2.36
C TYR A 109 7.08 -2.29 2.42
N ILE A 110 6.49 -1.86 1.30
CA ILE A 110 5.06 -1.49 1.24
C ILE A 110 4.18 -2.69 1.62
N LEU A 111 4.53 -3.87 1.11
CA LEU A 111 3.76 -5.10 1.32
C LEU A 111 4.00 -5.65 2.73
N SER A 112 5.27 -5.84 3.10
CA SER A 112 5.66 -6.59 4.29
C SER A 112 5.53 -5.79 5.58
N ASN A 113 5.69 -4.47 5.53
CA ASN A 113 5.71 -3.62 6.71
C ASN A 113 4.56 -2.64 6.72
N VAL A 114 4.34 -1.89 5.64
CA VAL A 114 3.30 -0.85 5.65
C VAL A 114 1.89 -1.47 5.74
N GLU A 115 1.52 -2.31 4.78
CA GLU A 115 0.23 -3.02 4.81
C GLU A 115 0.22 -4.14 5.86
N GLY A 116 1.34 -4.87 5.98
CA GLY A 116 1.48 -5.96 6.94
C GLY A 116 1.30 -5.54 8.40
N ASP A 117 1.98 -4.49 8.85
CA ASP A 117 1.86 -4.00 10.23
C ASP A 117 0.46 -3.43 10.47
N HIS A 118 -0.16 -2.80 9.47
CA HIS A 118 -1.53 -2.33 9.58
C HIS A 118 -2.51 -3.49 9.85
N ILE A 119 -2.45 -4.56 9.05
CA ILE A 119 -3.31 -5.74 9.24
C ILE A 119 -3.02 -6.43 10.59
N PHE A 120 -1.75 -6.50 10.98
CA PHE A 120 -1.39 -7.08 12.26
C PHE A 120 -1.97 -6.26 13.44
N ASN A 121 -1.91 -4.93 13.38
CA ASN A 121 -2.48 -4.07 14.41
C ASN A 121 -4.01 -4.22 14.50
N LEU A 122 -4.70 -4.31 13.36
CA LEU A 122 -6.15 -4.59 13.33
C LEU A 122 -6.49 -5.92 14.02
N ALA A 123 -5.69 -6.96 13.78
CA ALA A 123 -5.86 -8.25 14.43
C ALA A 123 -5.62 -8.16 15.96
N ILE A 124 -4.63 -7.38 16.40
CA ILE A 124 -4.38 -7.13 17.83
C ILE A 124 -5.52 -6.34 18.47
N GLU A 125 -6.06 -5.32 17.80
CA GLU A 125 -7.22 -4.56 18.27
C GLU A 125 -8.44 -5.47 18.46
N GLU A 126 -8.69 -6.39 17.54
CA GLU A 126 -9.80 -7.35 17.66
C GLU A 126 -9.66 -8.24 18.89
N LEU A 127 -8.46 -8.78 19.14
CA LEU A 127 -8.22 -9.59 20.34
C LEU A 127 -8.39 -8.77 21.62
N THR A 128 -7.99 -7.50 21.61
CA THR A 128 -7.96 -6.66 22.81
C THR A 128 -9.27 -5.93 23.09
N LYS A 129 -10.15 -5.74 22.10
CA LYS A 129 -11.54 -5.23 22.28
C LYS A 129 -12.33 -6.00 23.34
N SER A 130 -12.02 -7.29 23.53
CA SER A 130 -12.64 -8.14 24.55
C SER A 130 -12.08 -7.98 25.97
N SER A 131 -10.91 -7.34 26.12
CA SER A 131 -10.12 -7.34 27.36
C SER A 131 -10.21 -6.05 28.20
N GLY A 132 -10.74 -4.95 27.65
CA GLY A 132 -10.93 -3.68 28.36
C GLY A 132 -9.66 -2.94 28.79
N THR A 133 -8.47 -3.47 28.49
CA THR A 133 -7.17 -2.86 28.84
C THR A 133 -6.67 -1.95 27.73
N SER A 134 -6.39 -0.69 28.09
CA SER A 134 -6.00 0.39 27.17
C SER A 134 -4.52 0.36 26.75
N THR A 135 -3.73 -0.61 27.21
CA THR A 135 -2.32 -0.79 26.83
C THR A 135 -1.99 -2.27 26.88
N THR A 136 -1.97 -2.91 25.71
CA THR A 136 -1.64 -4.33 25.60
C THR A 136 -0.19 -4.47 25.16
N LEU A 137 0.66 -5.00 26.06
CA LEU A 137 1.96 -5.49 25.64
C LEU A 137 1.74 -6.67 24.67
N VAL A 138 2.25 -6.55 23.45
CA VAL A 138 2.17 -7.62 22.45
C VAL A 138 3.12 -8.74 22.90
N THR A 139 2.56 -9.73 23.59
CA THR A 139 3.27 -10.95 23.92
C THR A 139 3.39 -11.84 22.68
N ARG A 140 4.33 -12.78 22.71
CA ARG A 140 4.48 -13.78 21.65
C ARG A 140 3.18 -14.54 21.39
N GLU A 141 2.48 -14.94 22.46
CA GLU A 141 1.20 -15.65 22.35
C GLU A 141 0.10 -14.78 21.72
N LEU A 142 0.08 -13.47 22.02
CA LEU A 142 -0.87 -12.56 21.40
C LEU A 142 -0.59 -12.38 19.91
N SER A 143 0.69 -12.27 19.54
CA SER A 143 1.10 -12.20 18.13
C SER A 143 0.75 -13.48 17.36
N GLU A 144 1.00 -14.65 17.95
CA GLU A 144 0.64 -15.94 17.34
C GLU A 144 -0.87 -16.06 17.14
N LYS A 145 -1.68 -15.59 18.11
CA LYS A 145 -3.14 -15.52 17.97
C LYS A 145 -3.58 -14.53 16.90
N ALA A 146 -3.00 -13.33 16.87
CA ALA A 146 -3.32 -12.31 15.86
C ALA A 146 -3.07 -12.85 14.44
N ASN A 147 -1.93 -13.51 14.23
CA ASN A 147 -1.59 -14.14 12.94
C ASN A 147 -2.55 -15.27 12.51
N SER A 148 -3.29 -15.86 13.47
CA SER A 148 -4.28 -16.90 13.19
C SER A 148 -5.69 -16.35 12.93
N LEU A 149 -5.93 -15.05 13.15
CA LEU A 149 -7.22 -14.44 12.92
C LEU A 149 -7.58 -14.42 11.42
N PRO A 150 -8.88 -14.50 11.08
CA PRO A 150 -9.33 -14.51 9.69
C PRO A 150 -8.78 -13.35 8.86
N ILE A 151 -8.70 -12.14 9.42
CA ILE A 151 -8.15 -10.97 8.72
C ILE A 151 -6.68 -11.17 8.30
N SER A 152 -5.84 -11.71 9.19
CA SER A 152 -4.43 -11.97 8.90
C SER A 152 -4.23 -13.17 7.96
N VAL A 153 -5.11 -14.17 8.03
CA VAL A 153 -5.12 -15.29 7.07
C VAL A 153 -5.53 -14.80 5.68
N ASN A 154 -6.62 -14.03 5.59
CA ASN A 154 -7.11 -13.46 4.34
C ASN A 154 -6.08 -12.53 3.69
N PHE A 155 -5.38 -11.72 4.49
CA PHE A 155 -4.27 -10.89 4.00
C PHE A 155 -3.15 -11.72 3.38
N ARG A 156 -2.68 -12.77 4.05
CA ARG A 156 -1.64 -13.66 3.49
C ARG A 156 -2.09 -14.32 2.19
N ASN A 157 -3.32 -14.82 2.15
CA ASN A 157 -3.91 -15.38 0.93
C ASN A 157 -3.97 -14.33 -0.19
N GLN A 158 -4.29 -13.07 0.14
CA GLN A 158 -4.31 -11.98 -0.81
C GLN A 158 -2.91 -11.66 -1.36
N LEU A 159 -1.88 -11.64 -0.51
CA LEU A 159 -0.49 -11.46 -0.95
C LEU A 159 -0.06 -12.57 -1.92
N GLU A 160 -0.42 -13.82 -1.65
CA GLU A 160 -0.13 -14.95 -2.57
C GLU A 160 -0.89 -14.83 -3.89
N ILE A 161 -2.11 -14.27 -3.89
CA ILE A 161 -2.87 -13.98 -5.11
C ILE A 161 -2.18 -12.86 -5.89
N ASP A 162 -1.79 -11.79 -5.23
CA ASP A 162 -1.13 -10.63 -5.83
C ASP A 162 0.21 -11.01 -6.47
N GLU A 163 1.00 -11.84 -5.79
CA GLU A 163 2.26 -12.38 -6.32
C GLU A 163 2.03 -13.27 -7.54
N ARG A 164 1.06 -14.18 -7.48
CA ARG A 164 0.70 -15.03 -8.64
C ARG A 164 0.23 -14.18 -9.81
N LYS A 165 -0.63 -13.19 -9.58
CA LYS A 165 -1.11 -12.26 -10.60
C LYS A 165 0.06 -11.49 -11.21
N SER A 166 0.92 -10.86 -10.42
CA SER A 166 2.02 -10.03 -10.93
C SER A 166 3.02 -10.82 -11.79
N ASN A 167 3.18 -12.11 -11.52
CA ASN A 167 4.10 -12.99 -12.24
C ASN A 167 3.47 -13.63 -13.48
N SER A 168 2.15 -13.76 -13.53
CA SER A 168 1.47 -14.51 -14.60
C SER A 168 0.81 -13.63 -15.67
N ILE A 169 0.38 -12.41 -15.33
CA ILE A 169 -0.25 -11.54 -16.32
C ILE A 169 0.78 -10.97 -17.29
N SER A 170 0.33 -10.73 -18.52
CA SER A 170 1.03 -9.87 -19.46
C SER A 170 0.98 -8.42 -18.98
N LEU A 171 2.02 -7.64 -19.26
CA LEU A 171 2.10 -6.22 -18.87
C LEU A 171 1.46 -5.29 -19.92
N ASP A 172 0.52 -5.77 -20.72
CA ASP A 172 -0.26 -4.94 -21.63
C ASP A 172 -1.45 -4.30 -20.90
N HIS A 173 -1.98 -3.21 -21.47
CA HIS A 173 -3.07 -2.43 -20.88
C HIS A 173 -4.29 -3.29 -20.49
N ALA A 174 -4.76 -4.18 -21.37
CA ALA A 174 -5.98 -4.94 -21.12
C ALA A 174 -5.80 -5.95 -19.96
N SER A 175 -4.65 -6.60 -19.91
CA SER A 175 -4.29 -7.51 -18.81
C SER A 175 -4.17 -6.77 -17.48
N ILE A 176 -3.55 -5.58 -17.47
CA ILE A 176 -3.40 -4.74 -16.26
C ILE A 176 -4.76 -4.22 -15.79
N GLU A 177 -5.61 -3.67 -16.66
CA GLU A 177 -6.92 -3.17 -16.24
C GLU A 177 -7.80 -4.30 -15.65
N SER A 178 -7.76 -5.48 -16.24
CA SER A 178 -8.49 -6.65 -15.73
C SER A 178 -7.97 -7.11 -14.37
N SER A 179 -6.67 -6.91 -14.07
CA SER A 179 -6.06 -7.40 -12.84
C SER A 179 -6.32 -6.52 -11.61
N LYS A 180 -6.72 -5.25 -11.81
CA LYS A 180 -7.10 -4.31 -10.75
C LYS A 180 -8.34 -4.76 -9.96
N ALA A 181 -9.16 -5.65 -10.53
CA ALA A 181 -10.28 -6.24 -9.80
C ALA A 181 -9.79 -7.00 -8.56
N GLY A 182 -10.34 -6.67 -7.40
CA GLY A 182 -9.94 -7.23 -6.10
C GLY A 182 -8.74 -6.56 -5.43
N SER A 183 -8.00 -5.67 -6.12
CA SER A 183 -6.93 -4.89 -5.49
C SER A 183 -7.42 -3.60 -4.82
N ILE A 184 -8.71 -3.31 -4.94
CA ILE A 184 -9.38 -2.16 -4.32
C ILE A 184 -10.33 -2.60 -3.20
N ASP A 185 -10.46 -3.91 -3.00
CA ASP A 185 -11.38 -4.48 -2.01
C ASP A 185 -10.70 -4.49 -0.63
N GLU A 186 -11.49 -4.20 0.41
CA GLU A 186 -11.01 -4.31 1.79
C GLU A 186 -10.86 -5.78 2.17
N ILE A 187 -9.80 -6.09 2.91
CA ILE A 187 -9.56 -7.44 3.40
C ILE A 187 -10.61 -7.76 4.47
N SER A 188 -11.38 -8.82 4.23
CA SER A 188 -12.50 -9.21 5.08
C SER A 188 -12.04 -9.79 6.42
N TRP A 189 -12.82 -9.51 7.46
CA TRP A 189 -12.72 -10.08 8.80
C TRP A 189 -13.36 -11.46 8.92
N THR A 190 -14.12 -11.89 7.90
CA THR A 190 -14.82 -13.18 7.88
C THR A 190 -14.32 -14.06 6.74
N ALA A 191 -14.22 -15.37 7.00
CA ALA A 191 -13.87 -16.41 6.03
C ALA A 191 -15.11 -16.91 5.26
#